data_AF-A0AAU3RE10-F1
#
_entry.id   AF-A0AAU3RE10-F1
#
_cell.length_a   1.000
_cell.length_b   1.000
_cell.length_c   1.000
_cell.angle_alpha   90.00
_cell.angle_beta   90.00
_cell.angle_gamma   90.00
#
_symmetry.space_group_name_H-M   'P 1'
#
loop_
_entity.id
_entity.type
_entity.pdbx_description
1 polymer ?
#
loop_
_entity_poly.entity_id
_entity_poly.type
_entity_poly.pdbx_seq_one_letter_code
_entity_poly.pdbx_strand_id
1 'polypeptide(L)'
;MTATLDALYANVAPAPAPVVSLGELDRRRAGDDFPTVLVDGLELDVNEVAAALFETGADEFAVPVPDTDTLYAALKAAVAKLGAAGIVEVCETFAELDDVEFSEVRDCRTFAYRLALSFWYRGARSRPMTVGEAAVALYLSDLSRYRRADFRALPQHKLMLARALHQGATAVPTETLIRLGEAMTGELGTAAGAREREWLYKQALPDYHRRRFCFDLMRWETGQPSPLIVRPDSGGYTIGLTPPAGPGGQWRRALKAQW
;
A
#
# COMPACT_ATOMS: atom_id res chain seq x y z
N MET A 1 19.48 21.42 37.16
CA MET A 1 19.53 20.07 36.54
C MET A 1 18.65 19.94 35.29
N THR A 2 17.75 20.88 35.00
CA THR A 2 16.89 20.90 33.80
C THR A 2 17.64 21.29 32.52
N ALA A 3 18.51 22.31 32.59
CA ALA A 3 19.22 22.85 31.42
C ALA A 3 20.14 21.86 30.68
N THR A 4 20.69 20.85 31.36
CA THR A 4 21.55 19.82 30.75
C THR A 4 20.76 18.75 30.01
N LEU A 5 19.52 18.46 30.43
CA LEU A 5 18.62 17.56 29.72
C LEU A 5 18.04 18.25 28.47
N ASP A 6 17.68 19.53 28.58
CA ASP A 6 17.16 20.31 27.46
C ASP A 6 18.18 20.39 26.30
N ALA A 7 19.48 20.53 26.59
CA ALA A 7 20.56 20.49 25.59
C ALA A 7 20.74 19.12 24.94
N LEU A 8 20.44 18.04 25.65
CA LEU A 8 20.46 16.66 25.12
C LEU A 8 19.26 16.42 24.19
N TYR A 9 18.08 16.92 24.55
CA TYR A 9 16.87 16.80 23.72
C TYR A 9 16.85 17.75 22.52
N ALA A 10 17.56 18.89 22.58
CA ALA A 10 17.71 19.79 21.45
C ALA A 10 18.38 19.12 20.24
N ASN A 11 19.28 18.14 20.47
CA ASN A 11 19.93 17.36 19.41
C ASN A 11 19.11 16.13 18.97
N VAL A 12 18.00 15.83 19.65
CA VAL A 12 17.11 14.70 19.35
C VAL A 12 15.88 15.15 18.56
N ALA A 13 15.57 16.45 18.53
CA ALA A 13 14.55 16.98 17.66
C ALA A 13 15.05 16.91 16.20
N PRO A 14 14.54 15.98 15.36
CA PRO A 14 14.84 16.05 13.94
C PRO A 14 14.39 17.42 13.43
N ALA A 15 15.16 18.03 12.54
CA ALA A 15 14.70 19.21 11.82
C ALA A 15 13.30 18.93 11.26
N PRO A 16 12.34 19.85 11.40
CA PRO A 16 11.00 19.62 10.87
C PRO A 16 11.13 19.33 9.39
N ALA A 17 10.75 18.10 8.99
CA ALA A 17 10.71 17.73 7.59
C ALA A 17 9.79 18.73 6.87
N PRO A 18 10.15 19.15 5.63
CA PRO A 18 9.29 20.05 4.88
C PRO A 18 7.89 19.45 4.78
N VAL A 19 6.87 20.25 5.09
CA VAL A 19 5.47 19.82 4.94
C VAL A 19 5.18 19.72 3.46
N VAL A 20 5.14 18.48 2.95
CA VAL A 20 4.81 18.21 1.54
C VAL A 20 3.30 18.19 1.38
N SER A 21 2.77 19.12 0.58
CA SER A 21 1.35 19.12 0.19
C SER A 21 1.09 18.03 -0.84
N LEU A 22 0.62 16.86 -0.41
CA LEU A 22 0.33 15.74 -1.31
C LEU A 22 -0.73 16.07 -2.37
N GLY A 23 -1.65 16.99 -2.08
CA GLY A 23 -2.69 17.40 -3.04
C GLY A 23 -2.11 18.07 -4.29
N GLU A 24 -1.00 18.81 -4.15
CA GLU A 24 -0.30 19.44 -5.29
C GLU A 24 0.55 18.45 -6.08
N LEU A 25 0.82 17.28 -5.49
CA LEU A 25 1.61 16.22 -6.10
C LEU A 25 0.74 15.12 -6.74
N ASP A 26 -0.59 15.13 -6.56
CA ASP A 26 -1.48 14.16 -7.19
C ASP A 26 -1.33 14.24 -8.73
N ARG A 27 -1.05 13.11 -9.36
CA ARG A 27 -0.79 13.03 -10.81
C ARG A 27 -2.05 12.78 -11.65
N ARG A 28 -3.20 12.53 -11.02
CA ARG A 28 -4.44 12.29 -11.76
C ARG A 28 -4.89 13.54 -12.49
N ARG A 29 -5.43 13.36 -13.69
CA ARG A 29 -6.11 14.44 -14.40
C ARG A 29 -7.55 14.52 -13.91
N ALA A 30 -8.20 15.65 -14.17
CA ALA A 30 -9.59 15.84 -13.78
C ALA A 30 -10.50 14.80 -14.45
N GLY A 31 -11.18 13.97 -13.65
CA GLY A 31 -12.05 12.90 -14.12
C GLY A 31 -11.42 11.51 -14.11
N ASP A 32 -10.11 11.40 -13.89
CA ASP A 32 -9.43 10.10 -13.85
C ASP A 32 -9.51 9.47 -12.46
N ASP A 33 -9.81 8.17 -12.43
CA ASP A 33 -9.76 7.37 -11.20
C ASP A 33 -8.31 7.08 -10.77
N PHE A 34 -7.42 6.86 -11.73
CA PHE A 34 -6.03 6.47 -11.54
C PHE A 34 -5.06 7.37 -12.32
N PRO A 35 -3.84 7.61 -11.81
CA PRO A 35 -2.83 8.35 -12.54
C PRO A 35 -2.15 7.47 -13.58
N THR A 36 -1.64 8.09 -14.65
CA THR A 36 -0.84 7.41 -15.67
C THR A 36 0.53 7.01 -15.14
N VAL A 37 1.07 5.91 -15.65
CA VAL A 37 2.43 5.45 -15.38
C VAL A 37 3.36 6.04 -16.45
N LEU A 38 4.34 6.83 -16.00
CA LEU A 38 5.34 7.42 -16.90
C LEU A 38 6.43 6.39 -17.18
N VAL A 39 6.67 6.08 -18.46
CA VAL A 39 7.72 5.15 -18.89
C VAL A 39 8.37 5.69 -20.17
N ASP A 40 9.65 6.04 -20.08
CA ASP A 40 10.46 6.50 -21.23
C ASP A 40 9.80 7.60 -22.09
N GLY A 41 9.06 8.51 -21.44
CA GLY A 41 8.37 9.63 -22.07
C GLY A 41 6.92 9.34 -22.50
N LEU A 42 6.45 8.11 -22.38
CA LEU A 42 5.05 7.73 -22.56
C LEU A 42 4.29 7.83 -21.24
N GLU A 43 3.04 8.28 -21.31
CA GLU A 43 2.08 8.21 -20.21
C GLU A 43 1.08 7.12 -20.51
N LEU A 44 1.19 6.00 -19.81
CA LEU A 44 0.35 4.82 -20.02
C LEU A 44 -0.75 4.76 -18.96
N ASP A 45 -1.97 4.48 -19.36
CA ASP A 45 -3.05 4.18 -18.43
C ASP A 45 -2.90 2.77 -17.82
N VAL A 46 -3.78 2.43 -16.87
CA VAL A 46 -3.71 1.14 -16.17
C VAL A 46 -3.92 -0.05 -17.11
N ASN A 47 -4.77 0.07 -18.13
CA ASN A 47 -5.04 -0.99 -19.09
C ASN A 47 -3.89 -1.16 -20.08
N GLU A 48 -3.32 -0.07 -20.58
CA GLU A 48 -2.15 -0.09 -21.46
C GLU A 48 -0.94 -0.74 -20.75
N VAL A 49 -0.73 -0.41 -19.47
CA VAL A 49 0.31 -1.07 -18.65
C VAL A 49 0.03 -2.56 -18.50
N ALA A 50 -1.22 -2.96 -18.21
CA ALA A 50 -1.58 -4.36 -18.05
C ALA A 50 -1.37 -5.15 -19.35
N ALA A 51 -1.80 -4.59 -20.49
CA ALA A 51 -1.66 -5.21 -21.80
C ALA A 51 -0.18 -5.36 -22.21
N ALA A 52 0.64 -4.33 -21.99
CA ALA A 52 2.08 -4.39 -22.29
C ALA A 52 2.80 -5.45 -21.44
N LEU A 53 2.45 -5.56 -20.16
CA LEU A 53 2.98 -6.59 -19.27
C LEU A 53 2.54 -8.00 -19.70
N PHE A 54 1.27 -8.16 -20.09
CA PHE A 54 0.73 -9.43 -20.55
C PHE A 54 1.42 -9.92 -21.84
N GLU A 55 1.51 -9.06 -22.86
CA GLU A 55 2.13 -9.41 -24.15
C GLU A 55 3.61 -9.83 -24.02
N THR A 56 4.29 -9.33 -22.99
CA THR A 56 5.71 -9.62 -22.77
C THR A 56 5.97 -10.73 -21.76
N GLY A 57 4.94 -11.42 -21.31
CA GLY A 57 5.06 -12.58 -20.42
C GLY A 57 5.37 -12.21 -18.97
N ALA A 58 4.99 -11.00 -18.52
CA ALA A 58 5.24 -10.59 -17.15
C ALA A 58 4.36 -11.34 -16.12
N ASP A 59 3.32 -12.04 -16.57
CA ASP A 59 2.54 -12.98 -15.77
C ASP A 59 3.40 -14.14 -15.23
N GLU A 60 4.50 -14.51 -15.90
CA GLU A 60 5.45 -15.51 -15.41
C GLU A 60 6.07 -15.10 -14.05
N PHE A 61 6.02 -13.82 -13.69
CA PHE A 61 6.43 -13.33 -12.37
C PHE A 61 5.39 -13.55 -11.26
N ALA A 62 4.20 -14.11 -11.54
CA ALA A 62 3.19 -14.34 -10.50
C ALA A 62 3.71 -15.18 -9.32
N VAL A 63 4.71 -16.05 -9.56
CA VAL A 63 5.34 -16.85 -8.50
C VAL A 63 6.86 -16.97 -8.71
N PRO A 64 7.71 -16.34 -7.87
CA PRO A 64 7.37 -15.47 -6.74
C PRO A 64 6.96 -14.06 -7.19
N VAL A 65 5.89 -13.52 -6.60
CA VAL A 65 5.41 -12.15 -6.87
C VAL A 65 6.55 -11.12 -6.77
N PRO A 66 6.84 -10.36 -7.84
CA PRO A 66 7.99 -9.47 -7.92
C PRO A 66 7.83 -8.24 -7.01
N ASP A 67 8.94 -7.59 -6.67
CA ASP A 67 8.90 -6.23 -6.13
C ASP A 67 8.52 -5.20 -7.22
N THR A 68 8.24 -3.96 -6.84
CA THR A 68 7.63 -2.99 -7.77
C THR A 68 8.66 -2.44 -8.73
N ASP A 69 9.92 -2.36 -8.31
CA ASP A 69 11.02 -1.96 -9.17
C ASP A 69 11.29 -3.02 -10.25
N THR A 70 11.19 -4.31 -9.92
CA THR A 70 11.24 -5.41 -10.90
C THR A 70 10.09 -5.32 -11.89
N LEU A 71 8.85 -5.07 -11.41
CA LEU A 71 7.70 -4.85 -12.30
C LEU A 71 7.89 -3.64 -13.21
N TYR A 72 8.45 -2.55 -12.69
CA TYR A 72 8.70 -1.35 -13.47
C TYR A 72 9.81 -1.55 -14.51
N ALA A 73 10.83 -2.35 -14.19
CA ALA A 73 11.85 -2.75 -15.16
C ALA A 73 11.27 -3.64 -16.28
N ALA A 74 10.36 -4.56 -15.94
CA ALA A 74 9.63 -5.36 -16.93
C ALA A 74 8.77 -4.48 -17.84
N LEU A 75 8.05 -3.50 -17.28
CA LEU A 75 7.28 -2.54 -18.06
C LEU A 75 8.16 -1.72 -19.02
N LYS A 76 9.33 -1.27 -18.57
CA LYS A 76 10.30 -0.58 -19.45
C LYS A 76 10.75 -1.46 -20.61
N ALA A 77 11.06 -2.73 -20.34
CA ALA A 77 11.41 -3.67 -21.39
C ALA A 77 10.25 -3.91 -22.38
N ALA A 78 9.01 -3.96 -21.88
CA ALA A 78 7.82 -4.09 -22.69
C ALA A 78 7.61 -2.87 -23.61
N VAL A 79 7.73 -1.66 -23.06
CA VAL A 79 7.64 -0.41 -23.81
C VAL A 79 8.73 -0.32 -24.88
N ALA A 80 9.96 -0.70 -24.56
CA ALA A 80 11.06 -0.74 -25.52
C ALA A 80 10.84 -1.75 -26.65
N LYS A 81 10.17 -2.87 -26.38
CA LYS A 81 9.88 -3.93 -27.35
C LYS A 81 8.71 -3.58 -28.26
N LEU A 82 7.60 -3.10 -27.69
CA LEU A 82 6.34 -2.87 -28.40
C LEU A 82 6.27 -1.48 -29.05
N GLY A 83 6.87 -0.47 -28.41
CA GLY A 83 6.67 0.93 -28.75
C GLY A 83 5.23 1.41 -28.55
N ALA A 84 4.96 2.69 -28.80
CA ALA A 84 3.64 3.28 -28.57
C ALA A 84 2.54 2.64 -29.44
N ALA A 85 2.82 2.38 -30.73
CA ALA A 85 1.84 1.80 -31.63
C ALA A 85 1.50 0.35 -31.27
N GLY A 86 2.49 -0.46 -30.89
CA GLY A 86 2.27 -1.84 -30.46
C GLY A 86 1.46 -1.93 -29.17
N ILE A 87 1.66 -1.00 -28.22
CA ILE A 87 0.87 -0.95 -26.98
C ILE A 87 -0.61 -0.73 -27.27
N VAL A 88 -0.95 0.17 -28.20
CA VAL A 88 -2.35 0.43 -28.58
C VAL A 88 -2.98 -0.83 -29.17
N GLU A 89 -2.29 -1.52 -30.08
CA GLU A 89 -2.77 -2.75 -30.71
C GLU A 89 -3.04 -3.87 -29.69
N VAL A 90 -2.10 -4.10 -28.76
CA VAL A 90 -2.27 -5.16 -27.75
C VAL A 90 -3.30 -4.78 -26.69
N CYS A 91 -3.49 -3.49 -26.42
CA CYS A 91 -4.50 -3.02 -25.47
C CYS A 91 -5.92 -3.34 -25.94
N GLU A 92 -6.22 -3.18 -27.24
CA GLU A 92 -7.52 -3.55 -27.80
C GLU A 92 -7.79 -5.05 -27.62
N THR A 93 -6.81 -5.89 -27.97
CA THR A 93 -6.91 -7.35 -27.80
C THR A 93 -7.06 -7.75 -26.33
N PHE A 94 -6.25 -7.16 -25.45
CA PHE A 94 -6.27 -7.45 -24.02
C PHE A 94 -7.60 -7.07 -23.34
N ALA A 95 -8.26 -6.01 -23.82
CA ALA A 95 -9.55 -5.58 -23.29
C ALA A 95 -10.67 -6.61 -23.50
N GLU A 96 -10.55 -7.47 -24.52
CA GLU A 96 -11.53 -8.52 -24.83
C GLU A 96 -11.32 -9.80 -24.01
N LEU A 97 -10.18 -9.94 -23.34
CA LEU A 97 -9.85 -11.15 -22.57
C LEU A 97 -10.59 -11.20 -21.22
N ASP A 98 -11.17 -12.36 -20.93
CA ASP A 98 -11.83 -12.66 -19.66
C ASP A 98 -10.80 -13.08 -18.59
N ASP A 99 -10.87 -12.44 -17.42
CA ASP A 99 -9.97 -12.71 -16.30
C ASP A 99 -10.38 -13.92 -15.44
N VAL A 100 -11.56 -14.49 -15.72
CA VAL A 100 -11.99 -15.79 -15.18
C VAL A 100 -11.34 -16.93 -15.95
N GLU A 101 -11.27 -16.83 -17.28
CA GLU A 101 -10.64 -17.82 -18.15
C GLU A 101 -9.11 -17.73 -18.09
N PHE A 102 -8.55 -16.52 -18.12
CA PHE A 102 -7.11 -16.29 -18.12
C PHE A 102 -6.66 -15.61 -16.82
N SER A 103 -6.07 -16.38 -15.91
CA SER A 103 -5.54 -15.85 -14.63
C SER A 103 -4.43 -14.80 -14.83
N GLU A 104 -3.68 -14.92 -15.91
CA GLU A 104 -2.59 -14.06 -16.34
C GLU A 104 -3.08 -12.62 -16.58
N VAL A 105 -4.29 -12.46 -17.13
CA VAL A 105 -4.97 -11.16 -17.31
C VAL A 105 -5.20 -10.51 -15.94
N ARG A 106 -5.68 -11.29 -14.97
CA ARG A 106 -5.94 -10.82 -13.60
C ARG A 106 -4.65 -10.39 -12.89
N ASP A 107 -3.58 -11.13 -13.10
CA ASP A 107 -2.28 -10.85 -12.51
C ASP A 107 -1.65 -9.59 -13.12
N CYS A 108 -1.71 -9.45 -14.45
CA CYS A 108 -1.24 -8.25 -15.15
C CYS A 108 -2.05 -6.99 -14.76
N ARG A 109 -3.39 -7.10 -14.62
CA ARG A 109 -4.23 -6.01 -14.08
C ARG A 109 -3.83 -5.65 -12.64
N THR A 110 -3.47 -6.66 -11.82
CA THR A 110 -3.00 -6.44 -10.45
C THR A 110 -1.64 -5.72 -10.44
N PHE A 111 -0.71 -6.11 -11.32
CA PHE A 111 0.60 -5.47 -11.45
C PHE A 111 0.47 -4.03 -11.94
N ALA A 112 -0.36 -3.78 -12.94
CA ALA A 112 -0.63 -2.45 -13.46
C ALA A 112 -1.24 -1.54 -12.39
N TYR A 113 -2.25 -2.04 -11.65
CA TYR A 113 -2.83 -1.32 -10.51
C TYR A 113 -1.75 -0.96 -9.47
N ARG A 114 -0.88 -1.91 -9.12
CA ARG A 114 0.20 -1.67 -8.17
C ARG A 114 1.20 -0.61 -8.68
N LEU A 115 1.56 -0.62 -9.96
CA LEU A 115 2.41 0.40 -10.55
C LEU A 115 1.74 1.78 -10.53
N ALA A 116 0.47 1.87 -10.89
CA ALA A 116 -0.31 3.11 -10.79
C ALA A 116 -0.33 3.66 -9.36
N LEU A 117 -0.50 2.80 -8.35
CA LEU A 117 -0.38 3.19 -6.95
C LEU A 117 1.04 3.64 -6.58
N SER A 118 2.09 3.03 -7.11
CA SER A 118 3.48 3.42 -6.82
C SER A 118 3.85 4.79 -7.36
N PHE A 119 3.26 5.17 -8.49
CA PHE A 119 3.48 6.44 -9.15
C PHE A 119 2.34 7.45 -8.95
N TRP A 120 1.59 7.33 -7.85
CA TRP A 120 0.41 8.17 -7.60
C TRP A 120 0.74 9.66 -7.48
N TYR A 121 1.84 9.96 -6.80
CA TYR A 121 2.28 11.32 -6.52
C TYR A 121 3.56 11.64 -7.29
N ARG A 122 3.69 12.88 -7.74
CA ARG A 122 4.91 13.41 -8.35
C ARG A 122 6.01 13.52 -7.29
N GLY A 123 7.21 13.04 -7.60
CA GLY A 123 8.37 13.12 -6.70
C GLY A 123 8.19 12.31 -5.41
N ALA A 124 7.43 11.22 -5.48
CA ALA A 124 7.23 10.31 -4.36
C ALA A 124 6.89 8.90 -4.86
N ARG A 125 7.19 7.90 -4.02
CA ARG A 125 6.66 6.54 -4.15
C ARG A 125 5.50 6.36 -3.20
N SER A 126 4.49 5.61 -3.60
CA SER A 126 3.39 5.23 -2.70
C SER A 126 3.06 3.76 -2.74
N ARG A 127 2.39 3.26 -1.71
CA ARG A 127 1.92 1.89 -1.68
C ARG A 127 0.73 1.73 -0.76
N PRO A 128 -0.10 0.70 -0.95
CA PRO A 128 -1.04 0.28 0.07
C PRO A 128 -0.34 0.00 1.41
N MET A 129 -1.07 0.21 2.50
CA MET A 129 -0.66 -0.31 3.81
C MET A 129 -0.57 -1.84 3.75
N THR A 130 0.42 -2.40 4.44
CA THR A 130 0.48 -3.84 4.68
C THR A 130 -0.63 -4.27 5.63
N VAL A 131 -0.88 -5.58 5.71
CA VAL A 131 -1.81 -6.14 6.71
C VAL A 131 -1.40 -5.73 8.13
N GLY A 132 -0.10 -5.78 8.45
CA GLY A 132 0.42 -5.41 9.76
C GLY A 132 0.23 -3.92 10.07
N GLU A 133 0.53 -3.03 9.12
CA GLU A 133 0.34 -1.59 9.31
C GLU A 133 -1.14 -1.23 9.51
N ALA A 134 -2.03 -1.78 8.70
CA ALA A 134 -3.46 -1.57 8.84
C ALA A 134 -3.97 -2.10 10.20
N ALA A 135 -3.44 -3.24 10.64
CA ALA A 135 -3.79 -3.84 11.91
C ALA A 135 -3.28 -3.01 13.11
N VAL A 136 -2.09 -2.44 13.03
CA VAL A 136 -1.58 -1.50 14.04
C VAL A 136 -2.43 -0.24 14.08
N ALA A 137 -2.80 0.32 12.92
CA ALA A 137 -3.73 1.46 12.88
C ALA A 137 -5.04 1.10 13.61
N LEU A 138 -5.66 -0.03 13.30
CA LEU A 138 -6.86 -0.46 14.04
C LEU A 138 -6.62 -0.66 15.54
N TYR A 139 -5.48 -1.22 15.93
CA TYR A 139 -5.14 -1.38 17.33
C TYR A 139 -5.12 -0.03 18.06
N LEU A 140 -4.51 1.00 17.45
CA LEU A 140 -4.34 2.35 18.00
C LEU A 140 -5.61 3.21 17.89
N SER A 141 -6.62 2.75 17.16
CA SER A 141 -7.91 3.44 17.03
C SER A 141 -8.83 3.23 18.22
N ASP A 142 -9.92 4.00 18.30
CA ASP A 142 -10.97 3.82 19.30
C ASP A 142 -11.91 2.63 19.00
N LEU A 143 -11.60 1.80 17.99
CA LEU A 143 -12.42 0.63 17.68
C LEU A 143 -12.54 -0.26 18.93
N SER A 144 -13.74 -0.33 19.47
CA SER A 144 -14.07 -1.09 20.66
C SER A 144 -13.88 -2.58 20.40
N ARG A 145 -13.53 -3.32 21.47
CA ARG A 145 -13.23 -4.75 21.44
C ARG A 145 -14.51 -5.57 21.28
N TYR A 146 -15.15 -5.48 20.12
CA TYR A 146 -16.21 -6.42 19.75
C TYR A 146 -15.59 -7.79 19.44
N ARG A 147 -16.29 -8.88 19.73
CA ARG A 147 -15.91 -10.17 19.16
C ARG A 147 -16.08 -10.08 17.64
N ARG A 148 -15.21 -10.76 16.89
CA ARG A 148 -15.17 -10.67 15.42
C ARG A 148 -16.50 -10.97 14.73
N ALA A 149 -17.24 -11.96 15.23
CA ALA A 149 -18.56 -12.30 14.70
C ALA A 149 -19.56 -11.16 14.93
N ASP A 150 -19.61 -10.63 16.15
CA ASP A 150 -20.52 -9.54 16.53
C ASP A 150 -20.23 -8.25 15.75
N PHE A 151 -18.94 -7.94 15.51
CA PHE A 151 -18.54 -6.77 14.74
C PHE A 151 -19.04 -6.82 13.29
N ARG A 152 -18.94 -7.97 12.63
CA ARG A 152 -19.38 -8.14 11.23
C ARG A 152 -20.89 -8.06 11.08
N ALA A 153 -21.64 -8.40 12.12
CA ALA A 153 -23.09 -8.30 12.14
C ALA A 153 -23.58 -6.85 12.29
N LEU A 154 -22.71 -5.91 12.68
CA LEU A 154 -23.11 -4.51 12.83
C LEU A 154 -23.46 -3.87 11.49
N PRO A 155 -24.57 -3.10 11.42
CA PRO A 155 -24.82 -2.19 10.32
C PRO A 155 -23.61 -1.26 10.14
N GLN A 156 -23.20 -1.01 8.89
CA GLN A 156 -22.13 -0.07 8.54
C GLN A 156 -20.73 -0.42 9.10
N HIS A 157 -20.46 -1.68 9.48
CA HIS A 157 -19.15 -2.08 10.01
C HIS A 157 -17.96 -1.66 9.12
N LYS A 158 -18.11 -1.67 7.78
CA LYS A 158 -17.07 -1.21 6.84
C LYS A 158 -16.72 0.27 7.00
N LEU A 159 -17.73 1.11 7.24
CA LEU A 159 -17.53 2.55 7.48
C LEU A 159 -16.85 2.78 8.83
N MET A 160 -17.27 2.06 9.87
CA MET A 160 -16.63 2.11 11.19
C MET A 160 -15.16 1.69 11.10
N LEU A 161 -14.88 0.64 10.32
CA LEU A 161 -13.54 0.12 10.09
C LEU A 161 -12.68 1.12 9.31
N ALA A 162 -13.23 1.79 8.30
CA ALA A 162 -12.53 2.84 7.55
C ALA A 162 -12.15 4.02 8.45
N ARG A 163 -13.11 4.50 9.25
CA ARG A 163 -12.90 5.59 10.20
C ARG A 163 -11.83 5.23 11.24
N ALA A 164 -11.93 4.03 11.83
CA ALA A 164 -10.97 3.52 12.79
C ALA A 164 -9.56 3.45 12.18
N LEU A 165 -9.45 2.98 10.94
CA LEU A 165 -8.18 2.87 10.25
C LEU A 165 -7.53 4.25 10.01
N HIS A 166 -8.31 5.25 9.56
CA HIS A 166 -7.80 6.62 9.41
C HIS A 166 -7.39 7.25 10.74
N GLN A 167 -8.20 7.07 11.79
CA GLN A 167 -7.88 7.55 13.13
C GLN A 167 -6.57 6.95 13.65
N GLY A 168 -6.44 5.63 13.53
CA GLY A 168 -5.27 4.91 14.00
C GLY A 168 -3.99 5.20 13.21
N ALA A 169 -4.12 5.37 11.89
CA ALA A 169 -2.97 5.67 11.02
C ALA A 169 -2.36 7.06 11.30
N THR A 170 -3.12 7.96 11.92
CA THR A 170 -2.70 9.32 12.29
C THR A 170 -2.36 9.46 13.77
N ALA A 171 -2.55 8.40 14.58
CA ALA A 171 -2.29 8.42 16.02
C ALA A 171 -0.79 8.42 16.38
N VAL A 172 0.07 7.99 15.45
CA VAL A 172 1.52 7.94 15.59
C VAL A 172 2.19 8.41 14.31
N PRO A 173 3.47 8.84 14.35
CA PRO A 173 4.23 9.12 13.14
C PRO A 173 4.19 7.93 12.17
N THR A 174 4.08 8.18 10.86
CA THR A 174 3.94 7.12 9.85
C THR A 174 5.12 6.14 9.87
N GLU A 175 6.32 6.61 10.17
CA GLU A 175 7.48 5.72 10.33
C GLU A 175 7.33 4.75 11.52
N THR A 176 6.75 5.21 12.63
CA THR A 176 6.43 4.37 13.78
C THR A 176 5.37 3.34 13.41
N LEU A 177 4.34 3.73 12.64
CA LEU A 177 3.31 2.84 12.14
C LEU A 177 3.91 1.71 11.27
N ILE A 178 4.82 2.05 10.35
CA ILE A 178 5.53 1.09 9.49
C ILE A 178 6.31 0.09 10.35
N ARG A 179 7.15 0.58 11.27
CA ARG A 179 7.99 -0.26 12.14
C ARG A 179 7.16 -1.20 13.02
N LEU A 180 6.07 -0.70 13.60
CA LEU A 180 5.15 -1.53 14.39
C LEU A 180 4.41 -2.55 13.52
N GLY A 181 4.03 -2.17 12.30
CA GLY A 181 3.35 -3.04 11.34
C GLY A 181 4.26 -4.18 10.87
N GLU A 182 5.53 -3.90 10.59
CA GLU A 182 6.55 -4.91 10.30
C GLU A 182 6.71 -5.91 11.45
N ALA A 183 6.81 -5.40 12.70
CA ALA A 183 6.90 -6.24 13.89
C ALA A 183 5.64 -7.10 14.08
N MET A 184 4.45 -6.55 13.86
CA MET A 184 3.18 -7.28 13.95
C MET A 184 3.07 -8.37 12.88
N THR A 185 3.46 -8.08 11.64
CA THR A 185 3.51 -9.09 10.57
C THR A 185 4.54 -10.18 10.90
N GLY A 186 5.68 -9.83 11.50
CA GLY A 186 6.67 -10.81 11.95
C GLY A 186 6.16 -11.72 13.08
N GLU A 187 5.36 -11.17 14.02
CA GLU A 187 4.74 -11.95 15.10
C GLU A 187 3.60 -12.85 14.59
N LEU A 188 2.73 -12.32 13.72
CA LEU A 188 1.42 -12.93 13.41
C LEU A 188 1.28 -13.45 11.97
N GLY A 189 2.18 -13.06 11.08
CA GLY A 189 2.11 -13.32 9.64
C GLY A 189 2.97 -14.49 9.13
N THR A 190 4.07 -14.83 9.81
CA THR A 190 4.99 -15.93 9.43
C THR A 190 5.55 -16.66 10.67
N ALA A 191 6.07 -17.88 10.49
CA ALA A 191 6.67 -18.68 11.57
C ALA A 191 8.12 -18.30 11.92
N ALA A 192 8.71 -17.30 11.25
CA ALA A 192 10.10 -16.87 11.43
C ALA A 192 10.13 -15.41 11.91
N GLY A 193 10.39 -15.24 13.21
CA GLY A 193 10.22 -13.99 13.93
C GLY A 193 11.31 -12.93 13.72
N ALA A 194 10.94 -11.68 14.01
CA ALA A 194 11.86 -10.58 14.23
C ALA A 194 12.02 -10.35 15.75
N ARG A 195 13.18 -10.75 16.30
CA ARG A 195 13.45 -10.75 17.76
C ARG A 195 14.10 -9.47 18.31
N GLU A 196 14.62 -8.59 17.46
CA GLU A 196 15.57 -7.57 17.93
C GLU A 196 14.93 -6.37 18.67
N ARG A 197 13.62 -6.14 18.51
CA ARG A 197 12.90 -5.02 19.20
C ARG A 197 11.50 -5.41 19.68
N GLU A 198 11.29 -6.70 19.90
CA GLU A 198 10.01 -7.27 20.34
C GLU A 198 9.48 -6.58 21.61
N TRP A 199 10.38 -6.12 22.49
CA TRP A 199 10.00 -5.45 23.74
C TRP A 199 9.36 -4.07 23.52
N LEU A 200 9.88 -3.23 22.62
CA LEU A 200 9.29 -1.91 22.31
C LEU A 200 7.93 -2.07 21.63
N TYR A 201 7.83 -3.02 20.71
CA TYR A 201 6.58 -3.38 20.06
C TYR A 201 5.53 -3.86 21.06
N LYS A 202 5.90 -4.76 21.99
CA LYS A 202 5.02 -5.23 23.06
C LYS A 202 4.70 -4.14 24.08
N GLN A 203 5.59 -3.16 24.30
CA GLN A 203 5.29 -2.03 25.18
C GLN A 203 4.30 -1.07 24.52
N ALA A 204 4.44 -0.79 23.22
CA ALA A 204 3.54 0.07 22.47
C ALA A 204 2.16 -0.59 22.27
N LEU A 205 2.12 -1.91 22.06
CA LEU A 205 0.91 -2.66 21.77
C LEU A 205 0.79 -3.84 22.77
N PRO A 206 0.49 -3.62 24.06
CA PRO A 206 0.61 -4.65 25.09
C PRO A 206 -0.40 -5.80 24.98
N ASP A 207 -1.59 -5.56 24.44
CA ASP A 207 -2.67 -6.53 24.43
C ASP A 207 -2.58 -7.51 23.26
N TYR A 208 -2.11 -8.73 23.51
CA TYR A 208 -1.98 -9.77 22.49
C TYR A 208 -3.31 -10.10 21.80
N HIS A 209 -4.41 -10.20 22.53
CA HIS A 209 -5.70 -10.56 21.96
C HIS A 209 -6.23 -9.46 21.03
N ARG A 210 -6.02 -8.19 21.37
CA ARG A 210 -6.34 -7.06 20.49
C ARG A 210 -5.46 -7.04 19.25
N ARG A 211 -4.13 -7.27 19.39
CA ARG A 211 -3.23 -7.39 18.22
C ARG A 211 -3.69 -8.48 17.27
N ARG A 212 -3.97 -9.67 17.80
CA ARG A 212 -4.44 -10.81 17.01
C ARG A 212 -5.77 -10.53 16.32
N PHE A 213 -6.72 -9.96 17.05
CA PHE A 213 -8.02 -9.56 16.50
C PHE A 213 -7.88 -8.59 15.33
N CYS A 214 -7.11 -7.51 15.50
CA CYS A 214 -6.90 -6.50 14.46
C CYS A 214 -6.18 -7.08 13.24
N PHE A 215 -5.16 -7.91 13.47
CA PHE A 215 -4.41 -8.57 12.40
C PHE A 215 -5.28 -9.52 11.59
N ASP A 216 -6.02 -10.41 12.26
CA ASP A 216 -6.93 -11.33 11.59
C ASP A 216 -8.03 -10.53 10.84
N LEU A 217 -8.60 -9.49 11.44
CA LEU A 217 -9.59 -8.66 10.78
C LEU A 217 -9.03 -8.05 9.48
N MET A 218 -7.83 -7.47 9.51
CA MET A 218 -7.22 -6.86 8.32
C MET A 218 -6.73 -7.84 7.27
N ARG A 219 -6.35 -9.05 7.69
CA ARG A 219 -5.96 -10.14 6.81
C ARG A 219 -7.14 -10.65 5.98
N TRP A 220 -8.34 -10.69 6.57
CA TRP A 220 -9.51 -11.29 5.94
C TRP A 220 -10.46 -10.27 5.27
N GLU A 221 -10.48 -9.01 5.72
CA GLU A 221 -11.34 -7.96 5.13
C GLU A 221 -10.67 -7.29 3.92
N THR A 222 -10.48 -8.02 2.82
CA THR A 222 -9.77 -7.53 1.61
C THR A 222 -10.49 -6.39 0.88
N GLY A 223 -11.80 -6.20 1.13
CA GLY A 223 -12.59 -5.10 0.60
C GLY A 223 -12.54 -3.82 1.44
N GLN A 224 -11.73 -3.76 2.49
CA GLN A 224 -11.66 -2.59 3.36
C GLN A 224 -10.70 -1.54 2.76
N PRO A 225 -11.17 -0.31 2.46
CA PRO A 225 -10.30 0.74 1.97
C PRO A 225 -9.22 1.10 2.98
N SER A 226 -8.00 1.36 2.48
CA SER A 226 -6.86 1.82 3.27
C SER A 226 -6.10 2.91 2.53
N PRO A 227 -5.65 3.96 3.23
CA PRO A 227 -4.85 5.01 2.64
C PRO A 227 -3.50 4.48 2.15
N LEU A 228 -2.88 5.22 1.24
CA LEU A 228 -1.52 4.97 0.80
C LEU A 228 -0.52 5.41 1.88
N ILE A 229 0.57 4.67 2.02
CA ILE A 229 1.80 5.19 2.63
C ILE A 229 2.61 5.81 1.50
N VAL A 230 3.00 7.07 1.68
CA VAL A 230 3.77 7.85 0.71
C VAL A 230 5.16 8.10 1.27
N ARG A 231 6.17 7.87 0.42
CA ARG A 231 7.57 8.20 0.66
C ARG A 231 7.98 9.27 -0.37
N PRO A 232 7.95 10.56 0.00
CA PRO A 232 8.47 11.64 -0.83
C PRO A 232 9.97 11.48 -1.08
N ASP A 233 10.45 11.99 -2.22
CA ASP A 233 11.89 12.01 -2.55
C ASP A 233 12.69 12.90 -1.59
N SER A 234 12.02 13.88 -0.95
CA SER A 234 12.59 14.69 0.13
C SER A 234 12.84 13.90 1.42
N GLY A 235 12.41 12.64 1.49
CA GLY A 235 12.54 11.76 2.65
C GLY A 235 11.32 11.72 3.57
N GLY A 236 11.38 10.81 4.55
CA GLY A 236 10.30 10.57 5.50
C GLY A 236 9.15 9.74 4.93
N TYR A 237 8.09 9.61 5.74
CA TYR A 237 6.86 8.93 5.36
C TYR A 237 5.65 9.74 5.80
N THR A 238 4.60 9.69 4.99
CA THR A 238 3.31 10.32 5.31
C THR A 238 2.15 9.44 4.84
N ILE A 239 0.95 9.75 5.31
CA ILE A 239 -0.29 9.09 4.90
C ILE A 239 -0.91 9.89 3.75
N GLY A 240 -1.15 9.22 2.63
CA GLY A 240 -1.82 9.78 1.47
C GLY A 240 -3.32 9.49 1.46
N LEU A 241 -3.94 9.74 0.31
CA LEU A 241 -5.34 9.40 0.07
C LEU A 241 -5.59 7.89 0.06
N THR A 242 -6.86 7.53 0.17
CA THR A 242 -7.36 6.17 -0.04
C THR A 242 -7.69 6.00 -1.53
N PRO A 243 -6.98 5.12 -2.26
CA PRO A 243 -7.19 4.98 -3.70
C PRO A 243 -8.54 4.29 -3.97
N PRO A 244 -9.07 4.37 -5.20
CA PRO A 244 -10.18 3.51 -5.63
C PRO A 244 -9.82 2.02 -5.49
N ALA A 245 -10.82 1.15 -5.55
CA ALA A 245 -10.59 -0.28 -5.48
C ALA A 245 -9.81 -0.77 -6.71
N GLY A 246 -8.93 -1.74 -6.52
CA GLY A 246 -8.25 -2.42 -7.62
C GLY A 246 -9.14 -3.48 -8.29
N PRO A 247 -8.52 -4.33 -9.15
CA PRO A 247 -9.22 -5.42 -9.82
C PRO A 247 -10.06 -6.28 -8.87
N GLY A 248 -11.29 -6.59 -9.26
CA GLY A 248 -12.25 -7.34 -8.43
C GLY A 248 -12.84 -6.55 -7.25
N GLY A 249 -12.68 -5.21 -7.22
CA GLY A 249 -13.24 -4.36 -6.18
C GLY A 249 -12.53 -4.48 -4.84
N GLN A 250 -11.23 -4.82 -4.85
CA GLN A 250 -10.46 -5.12 -3.64
C GLN A 250 -9.31 -4.13 -3.41
N TRP A 251 -9.02 -3.88 -2.14
CA TRP A 251 -7.80 -3.21 -1.69
C TRP A 251 -6.85 -4.27 -1.17
N ARG A 252 -6.15 -4.92 -2.09
CA ARG A 252 -5.18 -5.96 -1.76
C ARG A 252 -4.10 -5.39 -0.84
N ARG A 253 -3.95 -6.00 0.33
CA ARG A 253 -2.88 -5.70 1.29
C ARG A 253 -1.88 -6.84 1.30
N ALA A 254 -0.64 -6.53 0.97
CA ALA A 254 0.45 -7.48 1.08
C ALA A 254 0.84 -7.67 2.56
N LEU A 255 1.45 -8.82 2.88
CA LEU A 255 2.10 -9.01 4.18
C LEU A 255 3.40 -8.20 4.26
N LYS A 256 4.14 -8.13 3.14
CA LYS A 256 5.39 -7.39 3.03
C LYS A 256 5.17 -6.06 2.31
N ALA A 257 5.84 -5.01 2.77
CA ALA A 257 5.87 -3.74 2.06
C ALA A 257 6.48 -3.90 0.67
N GLN A 258 5.86 -3.24 -0.31
CA GLN A 258 6.24 -3.25 -1.72
C GLN A 258 6.26 -1.79 -2.17
N TRP A 259 7.46 -1.20 -2.27
CA TRP A 259 7.69 0.15 -2.79
C TRP A 259 7.81 0.12 -4.30
#